data_AF-A0A962Z8U7-F1
#
_entry.id   AF-A0A962Z8U7-F1
#
_cell.length_a   1.000
_cell.length_b   1.000
_cell.length_c   1.000
_cell.angle_alpha   90.00
_cell.angle_beta   90.00
_cell.angle_gamma   90.00
#
_symmetry.space_group_name_H-M   'P 1'
#
loop_
_entity.id
_entity.type
_entity.pdbx_description
1 polymer ?
#
loop_
_entity_poly.entity_id
_entity_poly.type
_entity_poly.pdbx_seq_one_letter_code
_entity_poly.pdbx_strand_id
1 'polypeptide(L)'
;TVDGEEFDGGKAEDFELDLGAGRMIPGFEEQIVGSSVGDDVTVEVTFPEDYGAEHLAGKAASFAVKVKEVREAQAVAIDDELAKQFGADSLDALKNRIRERIETDYKQASRAKLKRQLLDRLAEAHDFGVPQGMVDLEFEAIWKQLEDEMKRTGSTFAEGEPAEGEQTEEEARKEYRDIAERRVRLGLILSDVGMKNEVKVEPQELQQ
;
A
#
# COMPACT_ATOMS: atom_id res chain seq x y z
N THR A 1 22.86 -8.76 26.17
CA THR A 1 22.66 -8.33 27.57
C THR A 1 22.55 -6.82 27.62
N VAL A 2 21.76 -6.30 28.55
CA VAL A 2 21.71 -4.87 28.91
C VAL A 2 22.16 -4.81 30.37
N ASP A 3 23.15 -3.98 30.68
CA ASP A 3 23.75 -3.88 32.03
C ASP A 3 24.24 -5.23 32.60
N GLY A 4 24.60 -6.18 31.74
CA GLY A 4 25.05 -7.53 32.13
C GLY A 4 23.95 -8.57 32.30
N GLU A 5 22.67 -8.21 32.21
CA GLU A 5 21.53 -9.13 32.30
C GLU A 5 20.96 -9.47 30.92
N GLU A 6 20.46 -10.71 30.77
CA GLU A 6 19.73 -11.11 29.56
C GLU A 6 18.35 -10.45 29.55
N PHE A 7 17.90 -9.98 28.39
CA PHE A 7 16.59 -9.34 28.23
C PHE A 7 15.75 -10.14 27.23
N ASP A 8 14.42 -10.00 27.34
CA ASP A 8 13.47 -10.73 26.50
C ASP A 8 13.56 -10.26 25.04
N GLY A 9 13.57 -11.20 24.10
CA GLY A 9 13.87 -10.95 22.68
C GLY A 9 15.35 -10.70 22.36
N GLY A 10 16.26 -10.76 23.34
CA GLY A 10 17.71 -10.60 23.15
C GLY A 10 18.46 -11.88 22.73
N LYS A 11 17.73 -12.99 22.50
CA LYS A 11 18.29 -14.28 22.07
C LYS A 11 17.63 -14.73 20.77
N ALA A 12 18.46 -15.11 19.80
CA ALA A 12 18.04 -15.75 18.57
C ALA A 12 19.04 -16.84 18.20
N GLU A 13 18.55 -17.97 17.70
CA GLU A 13 19.37 -19.05 17.12
C GLU A 13 19.07 -19.18 15.63
N ASP A 14 20.10 -19.45 14.83
CA ASP A 14 20.01 -19.63 13.37
C ASP A 14 19.32 -18.46 12.65
N PHE A 15 19.55 -17.26 13.17
CA PHE A 15 19.01 -16.03 12.60
C PHE A 15 19.76 -15.65 11.32
N GLU A 16 19.03 -15.54 10.21
CA GLU A 16 19.56 -15.03 8.94
C GLU A 16 19.57 -13.49 8.96
N LEU A 17 20.77 -12.90 8.91
CA LEU A 17 20.99 -11.47 8.87
C LEU A 17 21.41 -11.03 7.46
N ASP A 18 20.56 -10.26 6.79
CA ASP A 18 20.88 -9.61 5.52
C ASP A 18 21.65 -8.31 5.77
N LEU A 19 22.97 -8.33 5.54
CA LEU A 19 23.81 -7.14 5.70
C LEU A 19 23.38 -6.02 4.72
N GLY A 20 23.20 -4.82 5.24
CA GLY A 20 22.77 -3.63 4.50
C GLY A 20 21.25 -3.48 4.36
N ALA A 21 20.46 -4.40 4.90
CA ALA A 21 19.00 -4.29 4.89
C ALA A 21 18.46 -3.26 5.90
N GLY A 22 19.29 -2.84 6.87
CA GLY A 22 18.91 -1.86 7.90
C GLY A 22 17.80 -2.37 8.81
N ARG A 23 17.70 -3.70 8.98
CA ARG A 23 16.67 -4.35 9.81
C ARG A 23 17.08 -4.42 11.27
N MET A 24 18.38 -4.36 11.54
CA MET A 24 18.93 -4.38 12.90
C MET A 24 19.09 -2.97 13.47
N ILE A 25 19.38 -2.92 14.77
CA ILE A 25 19.70 -1.68 15.48
C ILE A 25 20.86 -0.97 14.76
N PRO A 26 20.78 0.35 14.54
CA PRO A 26 21.88 1.11 13.92
C PRO A 26 23.22 0.83 14.61
N GLY A 27 24.27 0.59 13.80
CA GLY A 27 25.61 0.23 14.28
C GLY A 27 25.81 -1.26 14.59
N PHE A 28 24.76 -2.10 14.53
CA PHE A 28 24.88 -3.54 14.74
C PHE A 28 25.57 -4.23 13.57
N GLU A 29 25.07 -4.02 12.36
CA GLU A 29 25.58 -4.68 11.14
C GLU A 29 27.04 -4.29 10.87
N GLU A 30 27.41 -3.02 11.10
CA GLU A 30 28.75 -2.48 10.87
C GLU A 30 29.84 -3.18 11.69
N GLN A 31 29.53 -3.63 12.90
CA GLN A 31 30.48 -4.33 13.78
C GLN A 31 30.69 -5.79 13.38
N ILE A 32 29.76 -6.36 12.61
CA ILE A 32 29.85 -7.74 12.11
C ILE A 32 30.63 -7.77 10.78
N VAL A 33 30.60 -6.68 10.00
CA VAL A 33 31.31 -6.57 8.73
C VAL A 33 32.80 -6.85 8.92
N GLY A 34 33.32 -7.80 8.11
CA GLY A 34 34.72 -8.23 8.16
C GLY A 34 34.98 -9.49 9.00
N SER A 35 33.98 -9.97 9.74
CA SER A 35 34.06 -11.23 10.48
C SER A 35 33.98 -12.45 9.55
N SER A 36 34.62 -13.54 9.94
CA SER A 36 34.64 -14.82 9.21
C SER A 36 33.74 -15.86 9.86
N VAL A 37 33.40 -16.91 9.10
CA VAL A 37 32.67 -18.06 9.63
C VAL A 37 33.45 -18.70 10.78
N GLY A 38 32.78 -18.88 11.92
CA GLY A 38 33.33 -19.41 13.15
C GLY A 38 33.72 -18.35 14.18
N ASP A 39 33.74 -17.07 13.81
CA ASP A 39 34.10 -15.99 14.73
C ASP A 39 33.00 -15.75 15.77
N ASP A 40 33.42 -15.52 17.01
CA ASP A 40 32.59 -15.00 18.09
C ASP A 40 32.85 -13.48 18.20
N VAL A 41 31.83 -12.68 17.87
CA VAL A 41 31.88 -11.22 17.82
C VAL A 41 31.01 -10.65 18.93
N THR A 42 31.54 -9.75 19.73
CA THR A 42 30.75 -8.98 20.69
C THR A 42 30.38 -7.64 20.06
N VAL A 43 29.09 -7.42 19.82
CA VAL A 43 28.55 -6.20 19.21
C VAL A 43 27.95 -5.32 20.29
N GLU A 44 28.42 -4.08 20.42
CA GLU A 44 27.91 -3.11 21.39
C GLU A 44 27.10 -2.03 20.69
N VAL A 45 25.81 -1.94 21.00
CA VAL A 45 24.89 -0.97 20.37
C VAL A 45 24.01 -0.30 21.40
N THR A 46 23.54 0.90 21.09
CA THR A 46 22.53 1.60 21.88
C THR A 46 21.20 1.54 21.14
N PHE A 47 20.15 1.11 21.84
CA PHE A 47 18.80 1.13 21.29
C PHE A 47 18.36 2.58 21.01
N PRO A 48 17.64 2.83 19.91
CA PRO A 48 17.04 4.14 19.65
C PRO A 48 16.12 4.59 20.80
N GLU A 49 15.96 5.90 20.95
CA GLU A 49 15.05 6.51 21.94
C GLU A 49 13.57 6.17 21.65
N ASP A 50 13.23 5.96 20.37
CA ASP A 50 11.90 5.63 19.87
C ASP A 50 11.66 4.11 19.71
N TYR A 51 12.48 3.28 20.36
CA TYR A 51 12.36 1.83 20.24
C TYR A 51 11.04 1.33 20.85
N GLY A 52 10.32 0.47 20.12
CA GLY A 52 8.97 0.01 20.49
C GLY A 52 8.85 -0.76 21.82
N ALA A 53 9.98 -1.09 22.44
CA ALA A 53 10.04 -1.63 23.79
C ALA A 53 10.63 -0.57 24.75
N GLU A 54 9.76 0.10 25.51
CA GLU A 54 10.14 1.21 26.42
C GLU A 54 11.26 0.84 27.40
N HIS A 55 11.35 -0.43 27.81
CA HIS A 55 12.36 -0.91 28.74
C HIS A 55 13.75 -1.07 28.12
N LEU A 56 13.87 -1.00 26.80
CA LEU A 56 15.13 -1.07 26.04
C LEU A 56 15.51 0.26 25.40
N ALA A 57 14.55 1.17 25.17
CA ALA A 57 14.78 2.47 24.55
C ALA A 57 15.93 3.25 25.23
N GLY A 58 16.87 3.75 24.42
CA GLY A 58 18.04 4.52 24.88
C GLY A 58 19.10 3.73 25.65
N LYS A 59 18.92 2.43 25.90
CA LYS A 59 19.87 1.63 26.68
C LYS A 59 20.98 1.05 25.81
N ALA A 60 22.18 0.95 26.39
CA ALA A 60 23.30 0.24 25.80
C ALA A 60 23.14 -1.27 25.99
N ALA A 61 23.43 -2.04 24.94
CA ALA A 61 23.33 -3.48 24.92
C ALA A 61 24.55 -4.11 24.26
N SER A 62 24.96 -5.26 24.78
CA SER A 62 26.04 -6.09 24.23
C SER A 62 25.46 -7.41 23.72
N PHE A 63 25.73 -7.75 22.46
CA PHE A 63 25.28 -8.98 21.83
C PHE A 63 26.48 -9.87 21.53
N ALA A 64 26.45 -11.09 22.06
CA ALA A 64 27.38 -12.13 21.66
C ALA A 64 26.86 -12.80 20.39
N VAL A 65 27.50 -12.52 19.26
CA VAL A 65 27.13 -13.02 17.93
C VAL A 65 28.13 -14.07 17.51
N LYS A 66 27.65 -15.25 17.16
CA LYS A 66 28.47 -16.30 16.55
C LYS A 66 28.17 -16.44 15.08
N VAL A 67 29.16 -16.20 14.22
CA VAL A 67 28.99 -16.30 12.77
C VAL A 67 29.02 -17.78 12.37
N LYS A 68 27.84 -18.36 12.13
CA LYS A 68 27.73 -19.78 11.73
C LYS A 68 27.96 -20.02 10.24
N GLU A 69 27.44 -19.12 9.41
CA GLU A 69 27.49 -19.21 7.95
C GLU A 69 27.53 -17.79 7.38
N VAL A 70 28.28 -17.59 6.30
CA VAL A 70 28.26 -16.36 5.50
C VAL A 70 27.88 -16.75 4.09
N ARG A 71 26.77 -16.21 3.60
CA ARG A 71 26.31 -16.39 2.23
C ARG A 71 26.53 -15.08 1.48
N GLU A 72 27.01 -15.19 0.25
CA GLU A 72 27.11 -14.07 -0.67
C GLU A 72 26.01 -14.21 -1.72
N ALA A 73 25.30 -13.11 -1.99
CA ALA A 73 24.35 -13.08 -3.10
C ALA A 73 25.12 -13.21 -4.42
N GLN A 74 25.04 -14.38 -5.04
CA GLN A 74 25.62 -14.56 -6.37
C GLN A 74 24.70 -13.99 -7.44
N ALA A 75 25.33 -13.44 -8.48
CA ALA A 75 24.60 -13.04 -9.68
C ALA A 75 23.91 -14.28 -10.27
N VAL A 76 22.58 -14.26 -10.27
CA VAL A 76 21.79 -15.28 -10.96
C VAL A 76 21.85 -14.98 -12.46
N ALA A 77 22.20 -15.99 -13.26
CA ALA A 77 22.14 -15.87 -14.70
C ALA A 77 20.69 -15.64 -15.13
N ILE A 78 20.46 -14.55 -15.87
CA ILE A 78 19.13 -14.26 -16.43
C ILE A 78 19.03 -15.02 -17.76
N ASP A 79 18.65 -16.29 -17.67
CA ASP A 79 18.60 -17.24 -18.79
C ASP A 79 17.30 -18.07 -18.78
N ASP A 80 17.22 -19.06 -19.67
CA ASP A 80 16.06 -19.95 -19.80
C ASP A 80 15.87 -20.86 -18.57
N GLU A 81 16.92 -21.19 -17.83
CA GLU A 81 16.81 -22.00 -16.61
C GLU A 81 16.15 -21.20 -15.49
N LEU A 82 16.49 -19.92 -15.35
CA LEU A 82 15.76 -19.00 -14.49
C LEU A 82 14.30 -18.91 -14.92
N ALA A 83 14.03 -18.78 -16.21
CA ALA A 83 12.66 -18.68 -16.72
C ALA A 83 11.79 -19.88 -16.36
N LYS A 84 12.35 -21.09 -16.44
CA LYS A 84 11.67 -22.34 -16.05
C LYS A 84 11.30 -22.37 -14.57
N GLN A 85 12.12 -21.80 -13.69
CA GLN A 85 11.79 -21.68 -12.25
C GLN A 85 10.53 -20.83 -12.02
N PHE A 86 10.25 -19.88 -12.91
CA PHE A 86 9.05 -19.05 -12.89
C PHE A 86 7.91 -19.58 -13.79
N GLY A 87 8.03 -20.82 -14.27
CA GLY A 87 7.01 -21.48 -15.08
C GLY A 87 6.87 -20.91 -16.50
N ALA A 88 7.96 -20.37 -17.07
CA ALA A 88 8.04 -19.96 -18.47
C ALA A 88 8.99 -20.87 -19.25
N ASP A 89 8.66 -21.16 -20.51
CA ASP A 89 9.44 -22.10 -21.34
C ASP A 89 10.81 -21.54 -21.75
N SER A 90 10.96 -20.21 -21.79
CA SER A 90 12.19 -19.49 -22.10
C SER A 90 12.21 -18.11 -21.46
N LEU A 91 13.39 -17.49 -21.43
CA LEU A 91 13.56 -16.12 -20.97
C LEU A 91 12.72 -15.13 -21.78
N ASP A 92 12.63 -15.33 -23.09
CA ASP A 92 11.80 -14.48 -23.95
C ASP A 92 10.31 -14.63 -23.61
N ALA A 93 9.84 -15.86 -23.32
CA ALA A 93 8.48 -16.09 -22.87
C ALA A 93 8.21 -15.39 -21.51
N LEU A 94 9.15 -15.48 -20.56
CA LEU A 94 9.05 -14.78 -19.28
C LEU A 94 9.01 -13.26 -19.46
N LYS A 95 9.90 -12.71 -20.29
CA LYS A 95 9.95 -11.27 -20.59
C LYS A 95 8.66 -10.79 -21.26
N ASN A 96 8.10 -11.57 -22.18
CA ASN A 96 6.84 -11.23 -22.84
C ASN A 96 5.68 -11.21 -21.84
N ARG A 97 5.58 -12.23 -20.96
CA ARG A 97 4.56 -12.27 -19.91
C ARG A 97 4.65 -11.08 -18.95
N ILE A 98 5.88 -10.71 -18.55
CA ILE A 98 6.12 -9.53 -17.70
C ILE A 98 5.69 -8.26 -18.45
N ARG A 99 6.07 -8.13 -19.73
CA ARG A 99 5.71 -7.00 -20.57
C ARG A 99 4.19 -6.85 -20.69
N GLU A 100 3.47 -7.92 -21.03
CA GLU A 100 2.01 -7.91 -21.16
C GLU A 100 1.29 -7.52 -19.87
N ARG A 101 1.79 -8.00 -18.73
CA ARG A 101 1.29 -7.59 -17.41
C ARG A 101 1.48 -6.09 -17.20
N ILE A 102 2.70 -5.59 -17.39
CA ILE A 102 3.03 -4.17 -17.23
C ILE A 102 2.20 -3.31 -18.20
N GLU A 103 2.07 -3.72 -19.46
CA GLU A 103 1.24 -3.04 -20.46
C GLU A 103 -0.23 -2.98 -20.04
N THR A 104 -0.77 -4.08 -19.51
CA THR A 104 -2.15 -4.13 -19.00
C THR A 104 -2.34 -3.18 -17.82
N ASP A 105 -1.42 -3.19 -16.86
CA ASP A 105 -1.45 -2.32 -15.68
C ASP A 105 -1.40 -0.84 -16.11
N TYR A 106 -0.47 -0.48 -17.00
CA TYR A 106 -0.38 0.90 -17.53
C TYR A 106 -1.59 1.30 -18.37
N LYS A 107 -2.17 0.38 -19.16
CA LYS A 107 -3.37 0.65 -19.95
C LYS A 107 -4.57 0.95 -19.04
N GLN A 108 -4.75 0.17 -17.98
CA GLN A 108 -5.80 0.39 -17.00
C GLN A 108 -5.59 1.72 -16.25
N ALA A 109 -4.37 1.98 -15.76
CA ALA A 109 -4.04 3.22 -15.06
C ALA A 109 -4.22 4.45 -15.95
N SER A 110 -3.75 4.39 -17.21
CA SER A 110 -3.91 5.48 -18.18
C SER A 110 -5.37 5.73 -18.51
N ARG A 111 -6.16 4.67 -18.74
CA ARG A 111 -7.60 4.79 -18.99
C ARG A 111 -8.35 5.38 -17.79
N ALA A 112 -8.02 4.96 -16.58
CA ALA A 112 -8.61 5.51 -15.35
C ALA A 112 -8.27 7.00 -15.18
N LYS A 113 -7.01 7.38 -15.40
CA LYS A 113 -6.56 8.77 -15.35
C LYS A 113 -7.26 9.64 -16.39
N LEU A 114 -7.32 9.20 -17.64
CA LEU A 114 -8.00 9.90 -18.72
C LEU A 114 -9.50 10.05 -18.43
N LYS A 115 -10.16 8.97 -17.98
CA LYS A 115 -11.57 8.99 -17.60
C LYS A 115 -11.82 10.00 -16.49
N ARG A 116 -11.01 10.00 -15.43
CA ARG A 116 -11.13 10.97 -14.33
C ARG A 116 -10.99 12.40 -14.83
N GLN A 117 -9.94 12.69 -15.59
CA GLN A 117 -9.72 14.03 -16.15
C GLN A 117 -10.88 14.48 -17.04
N LEU A 118 -11.41 13.60 -17.89
CA LEU A 118 -12.56 13.91 -18.73
C LEU A 118 -13.82 14.23 -17.90
N LEU A 119 -14.11 13.43 -16.88
CA LEU A 119 -15.26 13.64 -16.00
C LEU A 119 -15.09 14.89 -15.11
N ASP A 120 -13.88 15.19 -14.66
CA ASP A 120 -13.58 16.43 -13.94
C ASP A 120 -13.88 17.64 -14.84
N ARG A 121 -13.38 17.65 -16.08
CA ARG A 121 -13.66 18.70 -17.05
C ARG A 121 -15.13 18.84 -17.42
N LEU A 122 -15.85 17.73 -17.57
CA LEU A 122 -17.29 17.76 -17.83
C LEU A 122 -18.07 18.35 -16.65
N ALA A 123 -17.71 18.00 -15.42
CA ALA A 123 -18.33 18.56 -14.21
C ALA A 123 -18.02 20.06 -14.05
N GLU A 124 -16.81 20.49 -14.35
CA GLU A 124 -16.40 21.91 -14.32
C GLU A 124 -17.11 22.75 -15.39
N ALA A 125 -17.28 22.21 -16.60
CA ALA A 125 -17.84 22.95 -17.73
C ALA A 125 -19.37 23.10 -17.66
N HIS A 126 -20.05 22.26 -16.88
CA HIS A 126 -21.50 22.22 -16.81
C HIS A 126 -21.96 22.29 -15.35
N ASP A 127 -22.34 23.48 -14.92
CA ASP A 127 -22.93 23.74 -13.61
C ASP A 127 -24.45 23.94 -13.75
N PHE A 128 -25.22 22.96 -13.30
CA PHE A 128 -26.67 23.02 -13.29
C PHE A 128 -27.22 22.32 -12.05
N GLY A 129 -28.37 22.79 -11.59
CA GLY A 129 -29.07 22.20 -10.45
C GLY A 129 -29.56 20.79 -10.76
N VAL A 130 -29.23 19.85 -9.88
CA VAL A 130 -29.65 18.45 -9.99
C VAL A 130 -30.86 18.16 -9.10
N PRO A 131 -31.72 17.19 -9.46
CA PRO A 131 -32.86 16.80 -8.62
C PRO A 131 -32.40 16.31 -7.25
N GLN A 132 -32.83 16.97 -6.17
CA GLN A 132 -32.38 16.64 -4.81
C GLN A 132 -32.70 15.19 -4.40
N GLY A 133 -33.84 14.65 -4.81
CA GLY A 133 -34.17 13.24 -4.53
C GLY A 133 -33.18 12.24 -5.16
N MET A 134 -32.54 12.57 -6.30
CA MET A 134 -31.47 11.74 -6.85
C MET A 134 -30.16 11.89 -6.07
N VAL A 135 -29.86 13.09 -5.59
CA VAL A 135 -28.70 13.35 -4.72
C VAL A 135 -28.84 12.61 -3.41
N ASP A 136 -30.03 12.62 -2.80
CA ASP A 136 -30.30 11.90 -1.56
C ASP A 136 -30.10 10.39 -1.73
N LEU A 137 -30.63 9.80 -2.80
CA LEU A 137 -30.43 8.38 -3.10
C LEU A 137 -28.94 8.02 -3.32
N GLU A 138 -28.21 8.83 -4.08
CA GLU A 138 -26.77 8.61 -4.31
C GLU A 138 -25.97 8.80 -3.00
N PHE A 139 -26.30 9.82 -2.21
CA PHE A 139 -25.68 10.07 -0.92
C PHE A 139 -25.92 8.92 0.04
N GLU A 140 -27.16 8.43 0.19
CA GLU A 140 -27.48 7.29 1.04
C GLU A 140 -26.72 6.04 0.64
N ALA A 141 -26.58 5.78 -0.67
CA ALA A 141 -25.81 4.65 -1.18
C ALA A 141 -24.32 4.75 -0.79
N ILE A 142 -23.70 5.92 -0.98
CA ILE A 142 -22.29 6.15 -0.64
C ILE A 142 -22.11 6.10 0.89
N TRP A 143 -22.99 6.74 1.64
CA TRP A 143 -22.93 6.82 3.09
C TRP A 143 -23.03 5.43 3.73
N LYS A 144 -23.93 4.58 3.22
CA LYS A 144 -24.04 3.19 3.68
C LYS A 144 -22.75 2.39 3.43
N GLN A 145 -22.11 2.58 2.27
CA GLN A 145 -20.84 1.91 1.97
C GLN A 145 -19.73 2.34 2.95
N LEU A 146 -19.68 3.63 3.27
CA LEU A 146 -18.75 4.18 4.26
C LEU A 146 -19.03 3.60 5.65
N GLU A 147 -20.28 3.57 6.09
CA GLU A 147 -20.67 2.99 7.39
C GLU A 147 -20.28 1.51 7.50
N ASP A 148 -20.49 0.73 6.44
CA ASP A 148 -20.13 -0.69 6.40
C ASP A 148 -18.61 -0.89 6.43
N GLU A 149 -17.85 -0.02 5.74
CA GLU A 149 -16.38 -0.01 5.81
C GLU A 149 -15.87 0.34 7.20
N MET A 150 -16.38 1.41 7.81
CA MET A 150 -16.02 1.83 9.17
C MET A 150 -16.30 0.74 10.21
N LYS A 151 -17.45 0.05 10.11
CA LYS A 151 -17.77 -1.10 10.98
C LYS A 151 -16.77 -2.23 10.82
N ARG A 152 -16.26 -2.47 9.60
CA ARG A 152 -15.29 -3.52 9.32
C ARG A 152 -13.89 -3.17 9.84
N THR A 153 -13.49 -1.91 9.75
CA THR A 153 -12.17 -1.44 10.22
C THR A 153 -12.16 -1.05 11.71
N GLY A 154 -13.33 -0.95 12.34
CA GLY A 154 -13.47 -0.46 13.71
C GLY A 154 -13.22 1.05 13.84
N SER A 155 -13.31 1.78 12.73
CA SER A 155 -13.10 3.24 12.68
C SER A 155 -14.37 3.99 13.08
N THR A 156 -14.22 5.16 13.69
CA THR A 156 -15.33 6.06 14.05
C THR A 156 -14.98 7.49 13.66
N PHE A 157 -15.99 8.33 13.46
CA PHE A 157 -15.76 9.77 13.30
C PHE A 157 -15.32 10.40 14.62
N ALA A 158 -14.63 11.55 14.55
CA ALA A 158 -14.28 12.31 15.73
C ALA A 158 -15.54 12.84 16.44
N GLU A 159 -15.60 12.64 17.75
CA GLU A 159 -16.59 13.28 18.61
C GLU A 159 -16.01 14.59 19.18
N GLY A 160 -16.33 15.73 18.57
CA GLY A 160 -15.85 17.05 19.03
C GLY A 160 -14.85 17.69 18.08
N GLU A 161 -13.82 18.38 18.61
CA GLU A 161 -12.73 18.93 17.78
C GLU A 161 -11.88 17.78 17.22
N PRO A 162 -11.77 17.63 15.89
CA PRO A 162 -11.01 16.54 15.28
C PRO A 162 -9.51 16.73 15.53
N ALA A 163 -8.82 15.65 15.89
CA ALA A 163 -7.37 15.63 15.91
C ALA A 163 -6.79 15.74 14.48
N GLU A 164 -5.49 15.97 14.36
CA GLU A 164 -4.83 16.12 13.06
C GLU A 164 -4.98 14.83 12.22
N GLY A 165 -5.79 14.91 11.15
CA GLY A 165 -6.12 13.76 10.28
C GLY A 165 -7.47 13.09 10.57
N GLU A 166 -8.23 13.55 11.58
CA GLU A 166 -9.60 13.11 11.83
C GLU A 166 -10.61 14.07 11.18
N GLN A 167 -11.82 13.58 10.92
CA GLN A 167 -12.93 14.35 10.36
C GLN A 167 -14.19 14.11 11.18
N THR A 168 -14.97 15.16 11.40
CA THR A 168 -16.27 15.04 12.07
C THR A 168 -17.31 14.41 11.13
N GLU A 169 -18.35 13.79 11.69
CA GLU A 169 -19.44 13.23 10.87
C GLU A 169 -20.11 14.32 10.01
N GLU A 170 -20.28 15.53 10.54
CA GLU A 170 -20.91 16.63 9.81
C GLU A 170 -20.08 17.06 8.58
N GLU A 171 -18.76 17.20 8.74
CA GLU A 171 -17.86 17.52 7.64
C GLU A 171 -17.84 16.40 6.60
N ALA A 172 -17.80 15.13 7.04
CA ALA A 172 -17.87 13.99 6.15
C ALA A 172 -19.18 13.99 5.36
N ARG A 173 -20.33 14.15 6.04
CA ARG A 173 -21.64 14.20 5.38
C ARG A 173 -21.70 15.28 4.31
N LYS A 174 -21.16 16.47 4.59
CA LYS A 174 -21.11 17.56 3.62
C LYS A 174 -20.28 17.19 2.39
N GLU A 175 -19.06 16.67 2.60
CA GLU A 175 -18.18 16.24 1.51
C GLU A 175 -18.81 15.14 0.66
N TYR A 176 -19.38 14.12 1.30
CA TYR A 176 -20.07 13.03 0.60
C TYR A 176 -21.32 13.50 -0.14
N ARG A 177 -22.00 14.53 0.34
CA ARG A 177 -23.12 15.16 -0.36
C ARG A 177 -22.66 15.91 -1.60
N ASP A 178 -21.54 16.63 -1.54
CA ASP A 178 -20.94 17.28 -2.71
C ASP A 178 -20.49 16.24 -3.76
N ILE A 179 -19.96 15.10 -3.31
CA ILE A 179 -19.62 13.95 -4.17
C ILE A 179 -20.88 13.39 -4.83
N ALA A 180 -21.96 13.18 -4.08
CA ALA A 180 -23.23 12.67 -4.59
C ALA A 180 -23.82 13.63 -5.64
N GLU A 181 -23.81 14.93 -5.36
CA GLU A 181 -24.29 15.94 -6.30
C GLU A 181 -23.49 15.89 -7.62
N ARG A 182 -22.16 15.83 -7.51
CA ARG A 182 -21.27 15.71 -8.66
C ARG A 182 -21.53 14.45 -9.48
N ARG A 183 -21.74 13.30 -8.82
CA ARG A 183 -22.03 12.02 -9.49
C ARG A 183 -23.37 12.04 -10.22
N VAL A 184 -24.42 12.55 -9.58
CA VAL A 184 -25.73 12.72 -10.21
C VAL A 184 -25.62 13.62 -11.44
N ARG A 185 -24.93 14.77 -11.32
CA ARG A 185 -24.72 15.70 -12.44
C ARG A 185 -24.04 15.02 -13.62
N LEU A 186 -22.93 14.33 -13.37
CA LEU A 186 -22.21 13.59 -14.40
C LEU A 186 -23.04 12.46 -15.01
N GLY A 187 -23.81 11.73 -14.19
CA GLY A 187 -24.72 10.68 -14.66
C GLY A 187 -25.77 11.21 -15.64
N LEU A 188 -26.36 12.36 -15.33
CA LEU A 188 -27.33 13.03 -16.22
C LEU A 188 -26.68 13.49 -17.53
N ILE A 189 -25.48 14.10 -17.47
CA ILE A 189 -24.73 14.51 -18.66
C ILE A 189 -24.42 13.30 -19.55
N LEU A 190 -23.88 12.23 -18.97
CA LEU A 190 -23.51 11.03 -19.70
C LEU A 190 -24.75 10.33 -20.30
N SER A 191 -25.86 10.31 -19.57
CA SER A 191 -27.13 9.77 -20.06
C SER A 191 -27.65 10.56 -21.27
N ASP A 192 -27.63 11.89 -21.20
CA ASP A 192 -28.03 12.77 -22.31
C ASP A 192 -27.13 12.57 -23.54
N VAL A 193 -25.80 12.50 -23.34
CA VAL A 193 -24.85 12.20 -24.43
C VAL A 193 -25.11 10.81 -25.02
N GLY A 194 -25.33 9.80 -24.19
CA GLY A 194 -25.63 8.43 -24.63
C GLY A 194 -26.91 8.36 -25.47
N MET A 195 -27.98 9.03 -25.02
CA MET A 195 -29.25 9.11 -25.75
C MET A 195 -29.09 9.84 -27.08
N LYS A 196 -28.41 11.00 -27.10
CA LYS A 196 -28.20 11.79 -28.33
C LYS A 196 -27.37 11.08 -29.39
N ASN A 197 -26.47 10.20 -28.97
CA ASN A 197 -25.58 9.45 -29.87
C ASN A 197 -26.05 7.99 -30.08
N GLU A 198 -27.26 7.65 -29.63
CA GLU A 198 -27.85 6.31 -29.77
C GLU A 198 -26.94 5.18 -29.29
N VAL A 199 -26.19 5.44 -28.21
CA VAL A 199 -25.30 4.44 -27.61
C VAL A 199 -26.15 3.33 -27.01
N LYS A 200 -25.99 2.11 -27.52
CA LYS A 200 -26.65 0.90 -27.02
C LYS A 200 -25.62 0.02 -26.33
N VAL A 201 -25.98 -0.48 -25.16
CA VAL A 201 -25.21 -1.50 -24.45
C VAL A 201 -25.85 -2.83 -24.77
N GLU A 202 -25.15 -3.67 -25.51
CA GLU A 202 -25.66 -4.99 -25.87
C GLU A 202 -25.56 -5.94 -24.66
N PRO A 203 -26.46 -6.94 -24.51
CA PRO A 203 -26.45 -7.85 -23.37
C PRO A 203 -25.11 -8.57 -23.14
N GLN A 204 -24.31 -8.75 -24.20
CA GLN A 204 -22.98 -9.35 -24.15
C GLN A 204 -21.94 -8.44 -23.47
N GLU A 205 -22.15 -7.12 -23.49
CA GLU A 205 -21.29 -6.14 -22.82
C GLU A 205 -21.60 -6.00 -21.32
N LEU A 206 -22.78 -6.46 -20.87
CA LEU A 206 -23.16 -6.49 -19.45
C LEU A 206 -22.53 -7.67 -18.67
N GLN A 207 -21.98 -8.66 -19.38
CA GLN A 207 -21.40 -9.88 -18.79
C GLN A 207 -19.85 -9.84 -18.72
N GLN A 208 -19.25 -8.74 -19.15
CA GLN A 208 -17.80 -8.47 -19.15
C GLN A 208 -17.46 -7.52 -17.99
#